data_AF-A0A5B8LUC4-F1
#
_entry.id   AF-A0A5B8LUC4-F1
#
_cell.length_a   1.000
_cell.length_b   1.000
_cell.length_c   1.000
_cell.angle_alpha   90.00
_cell.angle_beta   90.00
_cell.angle_gamma   90.00
#
_symmetry.space_group_name_H-M   'P 1'
#
loop_
_entity.id
_entity.type
_entity.pdbx_description
1 polymer ?
#
loop_
_entity_poly.entity_id
_entity_poly.type
_entity_poly.pdbx_seq_one_letter_code
_entity_poly.pdbx_strand_id
1 'polypeptide(L)'
;MTMHLLPERHRAIAFIFPAIIVVIAAISFPVFIGAGRGWWPVFILAPAAILAVVICIEFRATAIGFDAFGVHYRSVGYALDVPWSGIAFHANGGKPVLRVTQGERHFFPWLGAMYAILRVVMPFRANHASTAMANIPLYFFVVSERDSVMADLRATAPDGVL
;
A
#
# COMPACT_ATOMS: atom_id res chain seq x y z
N MET A 1 19.63 3.08 -9.51
CA MET A 1 18.42 3.57 -8.82
C MET A 1 18.36 2.90 -7.45
N THR A 2 18.26 3.69 -6.37
CA THR A 2 18.19 3.18 -5.00
C THR A 2 16.74 3.06 -4.58
N MET A 3 16.35 1.90 -4.05
CA MET A 3 15.01 1.67 -3.52
C MET A 3 15.06 1.76 -2.00
N HIS A 4 14.35 2.73 -1.44
CA HIS A 4 14.19 2.93 -0.01
C HIS A 4 12.98 2.15 0.48
N LEU A 5 13.25 1.14 1.30
CA LEU A 5 12.20 0.34 1.95
C LEU A 5 11.55 1.12 3.09
N LEU A 6 10.32 0.75 3.45
CA LEU A 6 9.72 1.23 4.69
C LEU A 6 10.62 0.90 5.90
N PRO A 7 10.74 1.81 6.88
CA PRO A 7 11.41 1.53 8.15
C PRO A 7 10.80 0.31 8.84
N GLU A 8 11.61 -0.48 9.56
CA GLU A 8 11.18 -1.73 10.19
C GLU A 8 9.96 -1.56 11.10
N ARG A 9 9.91 -0.45 11.84
CA ARG A 9 8.79 -0.11 12.73
C ARG A 9 7.46 0.00 11.99
N HIS A 10 7.46 0.56 10.78
CA HIS A 10 6.27 0.64 9.94
C HIS A 10 5.95 -0.72 9.31
N ARG A 11 6.97 -1.49 8.89
CA ARG A 11 6.78 -2.85 8.35
C ARG A 11 6.12 -3.80 9.35
N ALA A 12 6.31 -3.60 10.64
CA ALA A 12 5.64 -4.38 11.69
C ALA A 12 4.11 -4.20 11.71
N ILE A 13 3.59 -3.06 11.23
CA ILE A 13 2.14 -2.80 11.16
C ILE A 13 1.43 -3.85 10.27
N ALA A 14 2.14 -4.42 9.29
CA ALA A 14 1.64 -5.47 8.41
C ALA A 14 1.08 -6.70 9.16
N PHE A 15 1.53 -6.96 10.39
CA PHE A 15 1.03 -8.08 11.19
C PHE A 15 -0.42 -7.91 11.67
N ILE A 16 -0.97 -6.70 11.61
CA ILE A 16 -2.37 -6.45 11.97
C ILE A 16 -3.30 -7.24 11.05
N PHE A 17 -2.99 -7.38 9.75
CA PHE A 17 -3.84 -8.09 8.80
C PHE A 17 -4.06 -9.56 9.18
N PRO A 18 -3.02 -10.41 9.35
CA PRO A 18 -3.23 -11.78 9.80
C PRO A 18 -3.77 -11.86 11.24
N ALA A 19 -3.38 -10.94 12.13
CA ALA A 19 -3.88 -10.95 13.51
C ALA A 19 -5.40 -10.77 13.59
N ILE A 20 -5.99 -9.89 12.78
CA ILE A 20 -7.45 -9.72 12.69
C ILE A 20 -8.13 -11.03 12.29
N ILE A 21 -7.58 -11.76 11.32
CA ILE A 21 -8.14 -13.05 10.88
C ILE A 21 -8.09 -14.07 12.02
N VAL A 22 -6.99 -14.14 12.77
CA VAL A 22 -6.85 -15.04 13.93
C VAL A 22 -7.87 -14.69 15.02
N VAL A 23 -8.09 -13.42 15.31
CA VAL A 23 -9.09 -12.97 16.30
C VAL A 23 -10.51 -13.34 15.84
N ILE A 24 -10.86 -13.08 14.59
CA ILE A 24 -12.16 -13.47 14.02
C ILE A 24 -12.33 -14.99 14.08
N ALA A 25 -11.28 -15.75 13.75
CA ALA A 25 -11.30 -17.20 13.86
C ALA A 25 -11.58 -17.64 15.30
N ALA A 26 -10.82 -17.14 16.28
CA ALA A 26 -10.97 -17.50 17.69
C ALA A 26 -12.38 -17.24 18.24
N ILE A 27 -13.01 -16.13 17.84
CA ILE A 27 -14.36 -15.76 18.30
C ILE A 27 -15.45 -16.58 17.58
N SER A 28 -15.29 -16.82 16.28
CA SER A 28 -16.32 -17.49 15.48
C SER A 28 -16.28 -19.02 15.60
N PHE A 29 -15.10 -19.62 15.79
CA PHE A 29 -14.91 -21.07 15.78
C PHE A 29 -15.81 -21.83 16.76
N PRO A 30 -16.01 -21.39 18.03
CA PRO A 30 -16.90 -22.07 18.96
C PRO A 30 -18.35 -22.16 18.46
N VAL A 31 -18.83 -21.12 17.77
CA VAL A 31 -20.19 -21.07 17.21
C VAL A 31 -20.36 -22.12 16.11
N PHE A 32 -19.37 -22.27 15.23
CA PHE A 32 -19.39 -23.26 14.16
C PHE A 32 -19.27 -24.70 14.67
N ILE A 33 -18.47 -24.93 15.72
CA ILE A 33 -18.43 -26.24 16.39
C ILE A 33 -19.78 -26.57 17.00
N GLY A 34 -20.39 -25.64 17.75
CA GLY A 34 -21.69 -25.84 18.38
C GLY A 34 -22.81 -26.14 17.38
N ALA A 35 -22.68 -25.64 16.14
CA ALA A 35 -23.62 -25.90 15.05
C ALA A 35 -23.31 -27.17 14.23
N GLY A 36 -22.32 -27.99 14.62
CA GLY A 36 -21.92 -29.19 13.88
C GLY A 36 -21.21 -28.91 12.54
N ARG A 37 -20.70 -27.68 12.36
CA ARG A 37 -20.12 -27.17 11.11
C ARG A 37 -18.63 -26.80 11.26
N GLY A 38 -17.87 -27.54 12.07
CA GLY A 38 -16.48 -27.21 12.43
C GLY A 38 -15.50 -27.01 11.25
N TRP A 39 -15.79 -27.56 10.07
CA TRP A 39 -14.98 -27.38 8.87
C TRP A 39 -15.29 -26.09 8.08
N TRP A 40 -16.48 -25.51 8.24
CA TRP A 40 -16.90 -24.31 7.52
C TRP A 40 -16.00 -23.08 7.75
N PRO A 41 -15.52 -22.80 8.98
CA PRO A 41 -14.58 -21.72 9.22
C PRO A 41 -13.33 -21.78 8.33
N VAL A 42 -12.84 -22.98 8.03
CA VAL A 42 -11.66 -23.14 7.17
C VAL A 42 -11.96 -22.62 5.77
N PHE A 43 -13.09 -23.00 5.17
CA PHE A 43 -13.45 -22.55 3.83
C PHE A 43 -13.77 -21.06 3.76
N ILE A 44 -14.34 -20.49 4.83
CA ILE A 44 -14.69 -19.06 4.88
C ILE A 44 -13.43 -18.20 5.13
N LEU A 45 -12.57 -18.62 6.06
CA LEU A 45 -11.44 -17.81 6.52
C LEU A 45 -10.16 -18.07 5.74
N ALA A 46 -9.97 -19.23 5.10
CA ALA A 46 -8.74 -19.53 4.37
C ALA A 46 -8.45 -18.53 3.23
N PRO A 47 -9.41 -18.15 2.36
CA PRO A 47 -9.15 -17.14 1.34
C PRO A 47 -8.73 -15.79 1.94
N ALA A 48 -9.40 -15.37 3.02
CA ALA A 48 -9.07 -14.14 3.73
C ALA A 48 -7.68 -14.21 4.41
N ALA A 49 -7.32 -15.36 4.96
CA ALA A 49 -6.01 -15.60 5.55
C ALA A 49 -4.90 -15.57 4.49
N ILE A 50 -5.09 -16.23 3.34
CA ILE A 50 -4.15 -16.20 2.22
C ILE A 50 -3.95 -14.75 1.76
N LEU A 51 -5.04 -14.00 1.56
CA LEU A 51 -4.97 -12.60 1.16
C LEU A 51 -4.25 -11.74 2.22
N ALA A 52 -4.51 -11.95 3.51
CA ALA A 52 -3.83 -11.24 4.59
C ALA A 52 -2.32 -11.51 4.60
N VAL A 53 -1.91 -12.75 4.31
CA VAL A 53 -0.48 -13.11 4.18
C VAL A 53 0.13 -12.42 2.95
N VAL A 54 -0.53 -12.44 1.80
CA VAL A 54 -0.08 -11.74 0.58
C VAL A 54 0.10 -10.24 0.86
N ILE A 55 -0.89 -9.59 1.46
CA ILE A 55 -0.82 -8.18 1.87
C ILE A 55 0.35 -7.95 2.82
N CYS A 56 0.58 -8.83 3.79
CA CYS A 56 1.68 -8.69 4.74
C CYS A 56 3.06 -8.77 4.04
N ILE A 57 3.24 -9.71 3.12
CA ILE A 57 4.47 -9.87 2.33
C ILE A 57 4.68 -8.62 1.45
N GLU A 58 3.66 -8.17 0.75
CA GLU A 58 3.76 -7.00 -0.11
C GLU A 58 4.01 -5.72 0.68
N PHE A 59 3.37 -5.54 1.83
CA PHE A 59 3.57 -4.37 2.70
C PHE A 59 5.02 -4.30 3.19
N ARG A 60 5.63 -5.45 3.46
CA ARG A 60 7.05 -5.54 3.82
C ARG A 60 8.00 -5.24 2.66
N ALA A 61 7.52 -5.32 1.43
CA ALA A 61 8.26 -5.00 0.20
C ALA A 61 7.90 -3.61 -0.36
N THR A 62 7.06 -2.84 0.34
CA THR A 62 6.74 -1.45 0.00
C THR A 62 8.02 -0.62 -0.01
N ALA A 63 8.22 0.09 -1.12
CA ALA A 63 9.45 0.79 -1.42
C ALA A 63 9.18 2.05 -2.24
N ILE A 64 10.06 3.03 -2.11
CA ILE A 64 10.09 4.21 -2.96
C ILE A 64 11.50 4.41 -3.50
N GLY A 65 11.63 4.77 -4.77
CA GLY A 65 12.91 5.10 -5.37
C GLY A 65 12.80 6.27 -6.32
N PHE A 66 13.94 6.90 -6.54
CA PHE A 66 14.10 8.11 -7.35
C PHE A 66 15.14 7.86 -8.43
N ASP A 67 14.88 8.35 -9.64
CA ASP A 67 15.86 8.36 -10.71
C ASP A 67 15.69 9.60 -11.61
N ALA A 68 16.50 9.68 -12.66
CA ALA A 68 16.48 10.80 -13.60
C ALA A 68 15.13 10.95 -14.34
N PHE A 69 14.33 9.90 -14.45
CA PHE A 69 13.06 9.90 -15.16
C PHE A 69 11.89 10.25 -14.22
N GLY A 70 11.95 9.84 -12.96
CA GLY A 70 10.88 10.14 -12.01
C GLY A 70 10.93 9.39 -10.68
N VAL A 71 9.73 9.14 -10.16
CA VAL A 71 9.48 8.40 -8.93
C VAL A 71 8.92 7.04 -9.27
N HIS A 72 9.51 6.02 -8.66
CA HIS A 72 9.02 4.66 -8.68
C HIS A 72 8.53 4.32 -7.28
N TYR A 73 7.27 3.93 -7.17
CA TYR A 73 6.66 3.62 -5.90
C TYR A 73 5.99 2.26 -5.95
N ARG A 74 6.42 1.35 -5.08
CA ARG A 74 5.81 0.04 -4.91
C ARG A 74 5.03 0.03 -3.61
N SER A 75 3.76 -0.34 -3.68
CA SER A 75 2.85 -0.48 -2.55
C SER A 75 2.16 -1.84 -2.56
N VAL A 76 1.25 -2.06 -1.62
CA VAL A 76 0.43 -3.26 -1.56
C VAL A 76 -0.55 -3.29 -2.74
N GLY A 77 -0.38 -4.28 -3.60
CA GLY A 77 -1.25 -4.59 -4.73
C GLY A 77 -1.01 -3.72 -5.96
N TYR A 78 -0.09 -2.75 -5.92
CA TYR A 78 0.21 -1.90 -7.07
C TYR A 78 1.60 -1.29 -7.03
N ALA A 79 2.10 -0.91 -8.21
CA ALA A 79 3.25 -0.06 -8.41
C ALA A 79 2.86 1.17 -9.24
N LEU A 80 3.59 2.26 -9.04
CA LEU A 80 3.47 3.51 -9.78
C LEU A 80 4.83 3.89 -10.34
N ASP A 81 4.86 4.18 -11.63
CA ASP A 81 6.01 4.78 -12.30
C ASP A 81 5.56 6.16 -12.80
N VAL A 82 6.15 7.20 -12.23
CA VAL A 82 5.62 8.56 -12.32
C VAL A 82 6.74 9.51 -12.77
N PRO A 83 6.63 10.13 -13.95
CA PRO A 83 7.62 11.10 -14.39
C PRO A 83 7.59 12.34 -13.51
N TRP A 84 8.71 13.06 -13.37
CA TRP A 84 8.79 14.26 -12.53
C TRP A 84 7.72 15.33 -12.86
N SER A 85 7.33 15.46 -14.14
CA SER A 85 6.26 16.37 -14.58
C SER A 85 4.87 16.02 -14.02
N GLY A 86 4.68 14.78 -13.59
CA GLY A 86 3.44 14.25 -13.01
C GLY A 86 3.41 14.27 -11.48
N ILE A 87 4.34 14.97 -10.84
CA ILE A 87 4.50 14.98 -9.38
C ILE A 87 4.30 16.39 -8.84
N ALA A 88 3.45 16.51 -7.83
CA ALA A 88 3.30 17.71 -7.03
C ALA A 88 3.61 17.41 -5.57
N PHE A 89 4.49 18.19 -4.96
CA PHE A 89 4.75 18.10 -3.54
C PHE A 89 3.60 18.76 -2.75
N HIS A 90 3.12 18.08 -1.71
CA HIS A 90 2.07 18.59 -0.85
C HIS A 90 2.36 18.28 0.61
N ALA A 91 2.10 19.24 1.50
CA ALA A 91 2.14 19.02 2.94
C ALA A 91 0.70 18.80 3.44
N ASN A 92 0.35 17.55 3.77
CA ASN A 92 -0.95 17.25 4.37
C ASN A 92 -0.82 17.27 5.90
N GLY A 93 -1.30 18.34 6.54
CA GLY A 93 -1.21 18.50 8.00
C GLY A 93 0.23 18.51 8.51
N GLY A 94 1.15 19.12 7.76
CA GLY A 94 2.58 19.17 8.09
C GLY A 94 3.37 17.90 7.73
N LYS A 95 2.73 16.87 7.15
CA LYS A 95 3.42 15.65 6.70
C LYS A 95 3.67 15.69 5.18
N PRO A 96 4.90 15.39 4.72
CA PRO A 96 5.24 15.40 3.30
C PRO A 96 4.53 14.26 2.55
N VAL A 97 3.89 14.59 1.43
CA VAL A 97 3.19 13.68 0.53
C VAL A 97 3.51 14.08 -0.91
N LEU A 98 3.82 13.11 -1.78
CA LEU A 98 3.88 13.34 -3.22
C LEU A 98 2.53 13.00 -3.82
N ARG A 99 1.90 13.98 -4.46
CA ARG A 99 0.66 13.78 -5.20
C ARG A 99 1.00 13.51 -6.67
N VAL A 100 0.53 12.37 -7.16
CA VAL A 100 0.65 11.94 -8.54
C VAL A 100 -0.52 12.53 -9.33
N THR A 101 -0.20 13.40 -10.29
CA THR A 101 -1.17 14.00 -11.21
C THR A 101 -1.21 13.26 -12.56
N GLN A 102 -0.07 12.70 -12.98
CA GLN A 102 0.08 11.93 -14.21
C GLN A 102 1.07 10.78 -13.97
N GLY A 103 0.73 9.54 -14.33
CA GLY A 103 1.63 8.40 -14.16
C GLY A 103 0.94 7.06 -14.45
N GLU A 104 1.75 6.04 -14.74
CA GLU A 104 1.26 4.69 -15.01
C GLU A 104 1.07 3.92 -13.71
N ARG A 105 -0.04 3.19 -13.60
CA ARG A 105 -0.33 2.33 -12.44
C ARG A 105 -0.37 0.89 -12.87
N HIS A 106 0.51 0.10 -12.29
CA HIS A 106 0.59 -1.33 -12.54
C HIS A 106 -0.03 -2.05 -11.35
N PHE A 107 -1.25 -2.57 -11.51
CA PHE A 107 -1.90 -3.37 -10.49
C PHE A 107 -1.38 -4.81 -10.53
N PHE A 108 -1.09 -5.37 -9.35
CA PHE A 108 -0.90 -6.80 -9.24
C PHE A 108 -2.23 -7.53 -9.47
N PRO A 109 -2.21 -8.77 -10.00
CA PRO A 109 -3.43 -9.46 -10.45
C PRO A 109 -4.55 -9.52 -9.41
N TRP A 110 -4.22 -9.76 -8.14
CA TRP A 110 -5.22 -9.87 -7.07
C TRP A 110 -5.94 -8.54 -6.82
N LEU A 111 -5.20 -7.42 -6.73
CA LEU A 111 -5.80 -6.11 -6.49
C LEU A 111 -6.47 -5.59 -7.76
N GLY A 112 -5.90 -5.86 -8.93
CA GLY A 112 -6.48 -5.50 -10.22
C GLY A 112 -7.86 -6.12 -10.42
N ALA A 113 -8.01 -7.42 -10.10
CA ALA A 113 -9.30 -8.10 -10.15
C ALA A 113 -10.30 -7.51 -9.14
N MET A 114 -9.87 -7.30 -7.89
CA MET A 114 -10.72 -6.69 -6.86
C MET A 114 -11.16 -5.27 -7.23
N TYR A 115 -10.26 -4.47 -7.80
CA TYR A 115 -10.54 -3.12 -8.25
C TYR A 115 -11.50 -3.08 -9.44
N ALA A 116 -11.34 -4.01 -10.40
CA ALA A 116 -12.25 -4.13 -11.54
C ALA A 116 -13.68 -4.47 -11.08
N ILE A 117 -13.83 -5.44 -10.17
CA ILE A 117 -15.12 -5.79 -9.57
C ILE A 117 -15.69 -4.59 -8.80
N LEU A 118 -14.88 -3.95 -7.95
CA LEU A 118 -15.31 -2.80 -7.15
C LEU A 118 -15.75 -1.63 -8.04
N ARG A 119 -15.11 -1.40 -9.17
CA ARG A 119 -15.47 -0.34 -10.12
C ARG A 119 -16.85 -0.56 -10.73
N VAL A 120 -17.26 -1.81 -10.93
CA VAL A 120 -18.60 -2.15 -11.44
C VAL A 120 -19.65 -2.07 -10.32
N VAL A 121 -19.36 -2.63 -9.15
CA VAL A 121 -20.35 -2.80 -8.08
C VAL A 121 -20.48 -1.54 -7.21
N MET A 122 -19.39 -0.81 -6.98
CA MET A 122 -19.32 0.35 -6.09
C MET A 122 -18.38 1.44 -6.65
N PRO A 123 -18.76 2.11 -7.76
CA PRO A 123 -17.87 3.04 -8.48
C PRO A 123 -17.37 4.20 -7.62
N PHE A 124 -18.18 4.71 -6.70
CA PHE A 124 -17.77 5.77 -5.77
C PHE A 124 -16.59 5.35 -4.88
N ARG A 125 -16.63 4.12 -4.34
CA ARG A 125 -15.55 3.59 -3.50
C ARG A 125 -14.30 3.31 -4.31
N ALA A 126 -14.46 2.83 -5.55
CA ALA A 126 -13.34 2.65 -6.47
C ALA A 126 -12.64 3.98 -6.79
N ASN A 127 -13.40 5.04 -7.05
CA ASN A 127 -12.83 6.39 -7.26
C ASN A 127 -12.10 6.90 -6.03
N HIS A 128 -12.68 6.73 -4.83
CA HIS A 128 -12.01 7.11 -3.60
C HIS A 128 -10.69 6.35 -3.39
N ALA A 129 -10.67 5.05 -3.67
CA ALA A 129 -9.45 4.23 -3.60
C ALA A 129 -8.40 4.70 -4.62
N SER A 130 -8.82 5.00 -5.86
CA SER A 130 -7.96 5.54 -6.91
C SER A 130 -7.33 6.89 -6.51
N THR A 131 -8.10 7.78 -5.90
CA THR A 131 -7.58 9.07 -5.39
C THR A 131 -6.61 8.87 -4.23
N ALA A 132 -6.87 7.91 -3.34
CA ALA A 132 -5.95 7.58 -2.26
C ALA A 132 -4.62 7.01 -2.81
N MET A 133 -4.68 6.17 -3.84
CA MET A 133 -3.50 5.60 -4.50
C MET A 133 -2.63 6.66 -5.20
N ALA A 134 -3.21 7.80 -5.59
CA ALA A 134 -2.47 8.90 -6.19
C ALA A 134 -1.61 9.69 -5.18
N ASN A 135 -1.72 9.42 -3.88
CA ASN A 135 -0.90 10.07 -2.86
C ASN A 135 0.15 9.09 -2.35
N ILE A 136 1.42 9.44 -2.54
CA ILE A 136 2.57 8.69 -2.03
C ILE A 136 3.00 9.31 -0.70
N PRO A 137 2.79 8.63 0.44
CA PRO A 137 3.03 9.18 1.76
C PRO A 137 4.53 9.13 2.13
N LEU A 138 5.32 10.11 1.70
CA LEU A 138 6.75 10.20 2.00
C LEU A 138 7.04 10.12 3.50
N TYR A 139 6.17 10.67 4.35
CA TYR A 139 6.33 10.65 5.80
C TYR A 139 6.42 9.25 6.42
N PHE A 140 5.99 8.18 5.73
CA PHE A 140 6.20 6.81 6.21
C PHE A 140 7.62 6.29 5.95
N PHE A 141 8.31 6.85 4.95
CA PHE A 141 9.67 6.49 4.57
C PHE A 141 10.72 7.35 5.28
N VAL A 142 10.34 8.55 5.69
CA VAL A 142 11.25 9.54 6.28
C VAL A 142 11.18 9.48 7.80
N VAL A 143 12.29 9.15 8.44
CA VAL A 143 12.46 9.19 9.91
C VAL A 143 12.92 10.57 10.39
N SER A 144 13.61 11.34 9.53
CA SER A 144 14.03 12.73 9.79
C SER A 144 14.25 13.53 8.50
N GLU A 145 14.28 14.87 8.54
CA GLU A 145 14.53 15.70 7.34
C GLU A 145 15.91 15.51 6.67
N ARG A 146 16.83 14.80 7.35
CA ARG A 146 18.17 14.43 6.86
C ARG A 146 18.26 12.96 6.47
N ASP A 147 17.13 12.26 6.40
CA ASP A 147 17.11 10.84 6.06
C ASP A 147 17.54 10.59 4.62
N SER A 148 18.05 9.38 4.34
CA SER A 148 18.60 9.01 3.03
C SER A 148 17.60 9.21 1.89
N VAL A 149 16.31 8.98 2.18
CA VAL A 149 15.20 9.20 1.24
C VAL A 149 15.09 10.66 0.82
N MET A 150 15.16 11.59 1.78
CA MET A 150 15.08 13.03 1.50
C MET A 150 16.34 13.56 0.83
N ALA A 151 17.50 13.01 1.19
CA ALA A 151 18.76 13.34 0.52
C ALA A 151 18.75 12.90 -0.96
N ASP A 152 18.30 11.68 -1.23
CA ASP A 152 18.20 11.11 -2.58
C ASP A 152 17.16 11.85 -3.44
N LEU A 153 16.00 12.17 -2.83
CA LEU A 153 14.98 13.01 -3.44
C LEU A 153 15.52 14.39 -3.81
N ARG A 154 16.24 15.07 -2.92
CA ARG A 154 16.85 16.39 -3.19
C ARG A 154 17.95 16.33 -4.25
N ALA A 155 18.70 15.22 -4.31
CA ALA A 155 19.77 15.05 -5.28
C ALA A 155 19.25 14.77 -6.70
N THR A 156 18.05 14.19 -6.80
CA THR A 156 17.52 13.67 -8.08
C THR A 156 16.37 14.50 -8.63
N ALA A 157 15.57 15.13 -7.76
CA ALA A 157 14.43 15.92 -8.17
C ALA A 157 14.87 17.18 -8.96
N PRO A 158 14.17 17.54 -10.05
CA PRO A 158 14.38 18.81 -10.73
C PRO A 158 14.11 20.02 -9.82
N ASP A 159 14.76 21.14 -10.14
CA ASP A 159 14.52 22.42 -9.46
C ASP A 159 13.03 22.80 -9.50
N GLY A 160 12.46 23.12 -8.33
CA GLY A 160 11.07 23.55 -8.19
C GLY A 160 10.05 22.44 -7.92
N VAL A 161 10.48 21.17 -7.81
CA VAL A 161 9.60 20.05 -7.37
C VAL A 161 9.45 20.00 -5.85
N LEU A 162 10.49 20.42 -5.12
CA LEU A 162 10.55 20.44 -3.64
C LEU A 162 10.29 21.83 -3.06
#